data_AF-A0A6V7J5L2-F1
#
_entry.id   AF-A0A6V7J5L2-F1
#
_cell.length_a   1.000
_cell.length_b   1.000
_cell.length_c   1.000
_cell.angle_alpha   90.00
_cell.angle_beta   90.00
_cell.angle_gamma   90.00
#
_symmetry.space_group_name_H-M   'P 1'
#
loop_
_entity.id
_entity.type
_entity.pdbx_description
1 polymer ?
#
loop_
_entity_poly.entity_id
_entity_poly.type
_entity_poly.pdbx_seq_one_letter_code
_entity_poly.pdbx_strand_id
1 'polypeptide(L)' 'SGKTTISNYLADASEISYDYRPTQGVRILEFDVSNVNVKNKQTKVDVELWDCSGDR' A
#
# COMPACT_ATOMS: atom_id res chain seq x y z
N SER A 1 -10.71 8.91 -6.00
CA SER A 1 -10.15 7.82 -6.83
C SER A 1 -9.66 6.58 -6.04
N GLY A 2 -10.08 6.35 -4.78
CA GLY A 2 -9.88 5.05 -4.08
C GLY A 2 -8.45 4.62 -3.75
N LYS A 3 -7.43 5.41 -4.13
CA LYS A 3 -5.99 5.09 -3.96
C LYS A 3 -5.59 4.78 -2.52
N THR A 4 -6.04 5.61 -1.59
CA THR A 4 -5.82 5.43 -0.14
C THR A 4 -6.48 4.14 0.36
N THR A 5 -7.67 3.80 -0.14
CA THR A 5 -8.41 2.60 0.26
C THR A 5 -7.70 1.33 -0.20
N ILE A 6 -7.26 1.27 -1.46
CA ILE A 6 -6.55 0.09 -1.97
C ILE A 6 -5.15 -0.05 -1.36
N SER A 7 -4.44 1.06 -1.09
CA SER A 7 -3.14 1.01 -0.44
C SER A 7 -3.24 0.50 1.00
N ASN A 8 -4.25 0.92 1.76
CA ASN A 8 -4.50 0.37 3.09
C ASN A 8 -4.81 -1.13 3.03
N TYR A 9 -5.64 -1.57 2.08
CA TYR A 9 -5.97 -2.99 1.91
C TYR A 9 -4.73 -3.84 1.58
N LEU A 10 -3.88 -3.39 0.65
CA LEU A 10 -2.68 -4.12 0.25
C LEU A 10 -1.64 -4.22 1.37
N ALA A 11 -1.54 -3.19 2.21
CA ALA A 11 -0.62 -3.14 3.34
C ALA A 11 -1.19 -3.76 4.63
N ASP A 12 -2.38 -4.36 4.58
CA ASP A 12 -3.14 -4.82 5.77
C ASP A 12 -3.26 -3.73 6.87
N ALA A 13 -3.35 -2.48 6.44
CA ALA A 13 -3.51 -1.33 7.32
C ALA A 13 -4.99 -1.19 7.70
N SER A 14 -5.29 -1.35 9.00
CA SER A 14 -6.65 -1.34 9.54
C SER A 14 -7.34 0.03 9.56
N GLU A 15 -6.65 1.10 9.17
CA GLU A 15 -7.19 2.47 9.18
C GLU A 15 -8.06 2.76 7.96
N ILE A 16 -9.32 2.35 7.99
CA ILE A 16 -10.34 2.87 7.06
C ILE A 16 -11.22 3.84 7.85
N SER A 17 -10.84 5.13 7.84
CA SER A 17 -11.77 6.17 8.30
C SER A 17 -12.92 6.28 7.30
N TYR A 18 -14.16 6.27 7.80
CA TYR A 18 -15.36 6.49 6.98
C TYR A 18 -15.40 7.91 6.38
N ASP A 19 -14.66 8.85 6.98
CA ASP A 19 -14.47 10.19 6.43
C ASP A 19 -13.33 10.17 5.41
N TYR A 20 -13.68 10.30 4.13
CA TYR A 20 -12.68 10.37 3.06
C TYR A 20 -11.83 11.63 3.21
N ARG A 21 -10.53 11.43 3.45
CA ARG A 21 -9.52 12.51 3.44
C ARG A 21 -8.56 12.26 2.29
N PRO A 22 -8.48 13.16 1.29
CA PRO A 22 -7.50 13.04 0.22
C PRO A 22 -6.07 13.02 0.78
N THR A 23 -5.25 12.07 0.33
CA THR A 23 -3.81 12.06 0.62
C THR A 23 -3.20 13.39 0.17
N GLN A 24 -2.46 14.05 1.06
CA GLN A 24 -1.71 15.28 0.76
C GLN A 24 -0.25 14.91 0.53
N GLY A 25 0.33 15.31 -0.60
CA GLY A 25 1.69 14.94 -0.97
C GLY A 25 1.84 13.44 -1.26
N VAL A 26 2.72 12.76 -0.53
CA VAL A 26 2.98 11.32 -0.67
C VAL A 26 2.95 10.64 0.69
N ARG A 27 2.33 9.47 0.75
CA ARG A 27 2.35 8.56 1.90
C ARG A 27 3.03 7.27 1.48
N ILE A 28 4.08 6.88 2.18
CA ILE A 28 4.83 5.64 1.93
C ILE A 28 4.36 4.58 2.94
N LEU A 29 3.87 3.44 2.45
CA LEU A 29 3.57 2.27 3.26
C LEU A 29 4.62 1.21 3.00
N GLU A 30 5.23 0.70 4.06
CA GLU A 30 6.22 -0.37 4.01
C GLU A 30 5.60 -1.65 4.57
N PHE A 31 5.71 -2.75 3.82
CA PHE A 31 5.25 -4.05 4.28
C PHE A 31 6.04 -5.20 3.67
N ASP A 32 6.08 -6.30 4.41
CA ASP A 32 6.79 -7.51 4.00
C ASP A 32 5.81 -8.52 3.38
N VAL A 33 6.17 -9.06 2.22
CA VAL A 33 5.44 -10.15 1.59
C VAL A 33 6.26 -11.43 1.70
N SER A 34 5.72 -12.42 2.41
CA SER A 34 6.31 -13.76 2.51
C SER A 34 5.81 -14.67 1.40
N ASN A 35 6.53 -15.76 1.13
CA ASN A 35 6.14 -16.80 0.17
C ASN A 35 5.90 -16.30 -1.27
N VAL A 36 6.70 -15.32 -1.71
CA VAL A 36 6.71 -14.90 -3.11
C VAL A 36 7.52 -15.92 -3.90
N ASN A 37 6.90 -16.57 -4.89
CA ASN A 37 7.59 -17.49 -5.78
C ASN A 37 8.39 -16.71 -6.84
N VAL A 38 9.71 -16.71 -6.71
CA VAL A 38 10.64 -16.14 -7.69
C VAL A 38 11.52 -17.27 -8.22
N LYS A 39 11.38 -17.61 -9.50
CA LYS A 39 12.17 -18.67 -10.16
C LYS A 39 12.13 -20.01 -9.40
N ASN A 40 10.94 -20.45 -8.99
CA ASN A 40 10.70 -21.67 -8.20
C ASN A 40 11.34 -21.67 -6.80
N LYS A 41 11.61 -20.49 -6.23
CA LYS A 41 12.08 -20.33 -4.85
C LYS A 41 11.14 -19.40 -4.08
N GLN A 42 10.79 -19.81 -2.86
CA GLN A 42 10.03 -18.98 -1.94
C GLN A 42 10.95 -17.91 -1.35
N THR A 43 10.56 -16.65 -1.51
CA THR A 43 11.37 -15.49 -1.12
C THR A 43 10.52 -14.53 -0.29
N LYS A 44 11.16 -13.87 0.69
CA LYS A 44 10.59 -12.73 1.39
C LYS A 44 10.99 -11.46 0.64
N VAL A 45 10.04 -10.58 0.39
CA VAL A 45 10.25 -9.31 -0.31
C VAL A 45 9.74 -8.17 0.56
N ASP A 46 10.52 -7.11 0.66
CA ASP A 46 10.12 -5.87 1.33
C ASP A 46 9.56 -4.93 0.24
N VAL A 47 8.39 -4.35 0.49
CA VAL A 47 7.64 -3.54 -0.49
C VAL A 47 7.43 -2.14 0.06
N GLU A 48 7.75 -1.14 -0.75
CA GLU A 48 7.38 0.26 -0.54
C GLU A 48 6.25 0.67 -1.50
N LEU A 49 5.09 1.03 -0.94
CA LEU A 49 3.95 1.52 -1.69
C LEU A 49 3.78 3.04 -1.50
N TRP A 50 3.93 3.78 -2.58
CA TRP A 50 3.86 5.25 -2.58
C TRP A 50 2.45 5.72 -2.98
N ASP A 51 1.59 6.00 -2.00
CA ASP A 51 0.25 6.58 -2.19
C ASP A 51 0.35 8.09 -2.37
N CYS A 52 0.24 8.55 -3.62
CA CYS A 52 0.36 9.96 -3.99
C CYS A 52 -0.98 10.70 -4.00
N SER A 53 -0.94 12.01 -3.71
CA SER A 53 -2.06 12.91 -3.89
C SER A 53 -2.55 12.94 -5.34
N GLY A 54 -3.82 13.30 -5.54
CA GLY A 54 -4.27 13.70 -6.88
C GLY A 54 -3.67 15.04 -7.28
N ASP A 55 -3.37 15.22 -8.56
CA ASP A 55 -2.96 16.49 -9.16
C ASP A 55 -4.15 17.26 -9.80
N ARG A 56 -5.37 16.71 -9.70
CA ARG A 56 -6.61 17.25 -10.25
C ARG A 56 -7.80 16.98 -9.35
#